data_AF-A0A914VM30-F1
#
_entry.id   AF-A0A914VM30-F1
#
_cell.length_a   1.000
_cell.length_b   1.000
_cell.length_c   1.000
_cell.angle_alpha   90.00
_cell.angle_beta   90.00
_cell.angle_gamma   90.00
#
_symmetry.space_group_name_H-M   'P 1'
#
loop_
_entity.id
_entity.type
_entity.pdbx_description
1 polymer ?
#
loop_
_entity_poly.entity_id
_entity_poly.type
_entity_poly.pdbx_seq_one_letter_code
_entity_poly.pdbx_strand_id
1 'polypeptide(L)'
;MIRVAGPGMKVLLMDKDTTSIVSCVYAQSEIMQREVYLFERIDSGAPREPIKHLKCVAFVRPTPDNVELLAQELRSPRYGQYYIYLSNVISKTDVKVLAEADEQETTIRYQNSSEAAKRVADGIKQLLTKESGLFEFRRTEVQPLLLILDRREDAITPLLNQWTYQAMVHELLGIQNNRVSLETVPGNNDMKEVVLSAVQDEFYAANLYSNFGEIGQNIKELMDEFQKKAKTHQKVESIADMKAAISELAIKDTSPGVENIYTQHQAYLSELLDSLVKGRLRDQSYPYVTGCQPVTRVQDVVVFVVGGITYEESLAVQNFNRSNASVRVLLGGTSIHNGRSFIEEVVAATHGVLRSQPPRNTSIM
;
A
#
# COMPACT_ATOMS: atom_id res chain seq x y z
N MET A 1 -21.83 2.40 27.52
CA MET A 1 -20.40 2.29 27.86
C MET A 1 -19.84 0.90 27.55
N ILE A 2 -19.91 -0.09 28.45
CA ILE A 2 -19.18 -1.38 28.30
C ILE A 2 -19.62 -2.21 27.09
N ARG A 3 -20.92 -2.21 26.74
CA ARG A 3 -21.44 -2.96 25.58
C ARG A 3 -20.95 -2.41 24.23
N VAL A 4 -20.65 -1.12 24.15
CA VAL A 4 -20.22 -0.45 22.91
C VAL A 4 -18.79 -0.83 22.54
N ALA A 5 -17.95 -1.21 23.52
CA ALA A 5 -16.58 -1.67 23.27
C ALA A 5 -16.49 -3.05 22.56
N GLY A 6 -17.64 -3.68 22.26
CA GLY A 6 -17.73 -4.99 21.61
C GLY A 6 -17.24 -6.14 22.51
N PRO A 7 -17.12 -7.37 21.96
CA PRO A 7 -16.62 -8.53 22.71
C PRO A 7 -15.10 -8.47 22.93
N GLY A 8 -14.60 -9.18 23.94
CA GLY A 8 -13.17 -9.31 24.26
C GLY A 8 -12.78 -8.78 25.64
N MET A 9 -11.56 -9.09 26.08
CA MET A 9 -11.04 -8.72 27.40
C MET A 9 -10.87 -7.20 27.54
N LYS A 10 -11.47 -6.63 28.60
CA LYS A 10 -11.51 -5.18 28.84
C LYS A 10 -10.92 -4.82 30.21
N VAL A 11 -10.39 -3.61 30.26
CA VAL A 11 -10.02 -2.90 31.49
C VAL A 11 -10.91 -1.66 31.63
N LEU A 12 -11.34 -1.37 32.86
CA LEU A 12 -12.07 -0.17 33.20
C LEU A 12 -11.14 0.81 33.92
N LEU A 13 -10.82 1.92 33.26
CA LEU A 13 -9.96 2.99 33.78
C LEU A 13 -10.84 4.13 34.31
N MET A 14 -10.67 4.49 35.58
CA MET A 14 -11.53 5.45 36.28
C MET A 14 -10.70 6.50 37.03
N ASP A 15 -11.33 7.61 37.39
CA ASP A 15 -10.79 8.53 38.39
C ASP A 15 -11.35 8.23 39.79
N LYS A 16 -10.95 9.01 40.79
CA LYS A 16 -11.40 8.86 42.18
C LYS A 16 -12.93 8.90 42.33
N ASP A 17 -13.59 9.82 41.62
CA ASP A 17 -15.02 10.10 41.78
C ASP A 17 -15.89 9.11 40.99
N THR A 18 -15.50 8.85 39.74
CA THR A 18 -16.15 7.91 38.83
C THR A 18 -16.06 6.47 39.33
N THR A 19 -15.00 6.12 40.07
CA THR A 19 -14.90 4.83 40.78
C THR A 19 -16.09 4.64 41.72
N SER A 20 -16.42 5.65 42.52
CA SER A 20 -17.57 5.60 43.42
C SER A 20 -18.90 5.50 42.65
N ILE A 21 -19.05 6.25 41.56
CA ILE A 21 -20.25 6.22 40.72
C ILE A 21 -20.48 4.81 40.15
N VAL A 22 -19.45 4.20 39.56
CA VAL A 22 -19.57 2.86 38.97
C VAL A 22 -19.85 1.81 40.04
N SER A 23 -19.22 1.91 41.20
CA SER A 23 -19.44 1.00 42.33
C SER A 23 -20.87 1.06 42.88
N CYS A 24 -21.58 2.18 42.72
CA CYS A 24 -22.99 2.29 43.13
C CYS A 24 -23.95 1.72 42.08
N VAL A 25 -23.59 1.77 40.80
CA VAL A 25 -24.50 1.39 39.70
C VAL A 25 -24.38 -0.08 39.34
N TYR A 26 -23.19 -0.66 39.46
CA TYR A 26 -22.92 -2.02 39.02
C TYR A 26 -22.26 -2.85 40.10
N ALA A 27 -22.73 -4.09 40.26
CA ALA A 27 -22.01 -5.08 41.03
C ALA A 27 -20.78 -5.59 40.24
N GLN A 28 -19.73 -5.99 40.96
CA GLN A 28 -18.51 -6.50 40.35
C GLN A 28 -18.79 -7.73 39.45
N SER A 29 -19.70 -8.61 39.86
CA SER A 29 -20.12 -9.78 39.09
C SER A 29 -20.74 -9.41 37.74
N GLU A 30 -21.56 -8.34 37.70
CA GLU A 30 -22.20 -7.87 36.47
C GLU A 30 -21.20 -7.25 35.49
N ILE A 31 -20.17 -6.56 36.01
CA ILE A 31 -19.11 -5.99 35.18
C ILE A 31 -18.22 -7.10 34.60
N MET A 32 -17.89 -8.12 35.40
CA MET A 32 -17.12 -9.27 34.94
C MET A 32 -17.85 -10.10 33.87
N GLN A 33 -19.17 -10.27 33.99
CA GLN A 33 -19.99 -10.90 32.95
C GLN A 33 -19.95 -10.15 31.61
N ARG A 34 -19.57 -8.88 31.62
CA ARG A 34 -19.38 -8.05 30.41
C ARG A 34 -17.92 -8.00 29.95
N GLU A 35 -17.11 -8.97 30.38
CA GLU A 35 -15.72 -9.19 30.00
C GLU A 35 -14.75 -8.09 30.45
N VAL A 36 -15.10 -7.34 31.50
CA VAL A 36 -14.19 -6.40 32.16
C VAL A 36 -13.55 -7.11 33.34
N TYR A 37 -12.27 -7.40 33.23
CA TYR A 37 -11.52 -8.20 34.21
C TYR A 37 -10.59 -7.38 35.08
N LEU A 38 -10.20 -6.20 34.61
CA LEU A 38 -9.23 -5.34 35.26
C LEU A 38 -9.86 -3.98 35.57
N PHE A 39 -9.61 -3.47 36.77
CA PHE A 39 -10.10 -2.18 37.25
C PHE A 39 -8.91 -1.34 37.64
N GLU A 40 -8.80 -0.15 37.07
CA GLU A 40 -7.67 0.72 37.30
C GLU A 40 -8.05 2.18 37.51
N ARG A 41 -7.14 2.90 38.14
CA ARG A 41 -7.25 4.32 38.41
C ARG A 41 -6.27 5.12 37.56
N ILE A 42 -6.72 6.20 36.93
CA ILE A 42 -5.88 7.04 36.08
C ILE A 42 -4.82 7.82 36.86
N ASP A 43 -5.07 8.11 38.14
CA ASP A 43 -4.15 8.84 39.03
C ASP A 43 -3.10 7.95 39.70
N SER A 44 -3.14 6.63 39.44
CA SER A 44 -2.18 5.71 40.05
C SER A 44 -0.90 5.61 39.22
N GLY A 45 0.07 6.46 39.57
CA GLY A 45 1.38 6.61 38.90
C GLY A 45 2.37 5.45 39.07
N ALA A 46 1.90 4.20 39.16
CA ALA A 46 2.79 3.05 39.20
C ALA A 46 3.38 2.77 37.81
N PRO A 47 4.67 2.41 37.68
CA PRO A 47 5.23 1.94 36.42
C PRO A 47 4.54 0.63 36.04
N ARG A 48 3.96 0.61 34.84
CA ARG A 48 3.03 -0.44 34.42
C ARG A 48 3.46 -1.02 33.09
N GLU A 49 3.55 -2.34 33.03
CA GLU A 49 3.84 -3.02 31.76
C GLU A 49 2.69 -2.83 30.75
N PRO A 50 3.00 -2.63 29.46
CA PRO A 50 2.00 -2.48 28.41
C PRO A 50 1.27 -3.80 28.13
N ILE A 51 -0.07 -3.76 28.16
CA ILE A 51 -0.96 -4.92 27.97
C ILE A 51 -1.84 -4.65 26.75
N LYS A 52 -1.24 -4.72 25.56
CA LYS A 52 -1.85 -4.28 24.29
C LYS A 52 -3.08 -5.10 23.85
N HIS A 53 -3.26 -6.32 24.34
CA HIS A 53 -4.40 -7.18 24.00
C HIS A 53 -5.72 -6.78 24.72
N LEU A 54 -5.67 -5.83 25.66
CA LEU A 54 -6.84 -5.34 26.38
C LEU A 54 -7.45 -4.10 25.72
N LYS A 55 -8.79 -4.02 25.78
CA LYS A 55 -9.54 -2.80 25.45
C LYS A 55 -9.76 -1.96 26.70
N CYS A 56 -9.33 -0.71 26.67
CA CYS A 56 -9.55 0.24 27.75
C CYS A 56 -10.87 0.97 27.58
N VAL A 57 -11.71 0.92 28.61
CA VAL A 57 -12.89 1.77 28.74
C VAL A 57 -12.54 2.80 29.80
N ALA A 58 -12.24 4.03 29.39
CA ALA A 58 -11.93 5.13 30.29
C ALA A 58 -13.20 5.88 30.64
N PHE A 59 -13.56 5.92 31.93
CA PHE A 59 -14.68 6.72 32.44
C PHE A 59 -14.14 7.72 33.47
N VAL A 60 -13.99 8.98 33.05
CA VAL A 60 -13.34 10.01 33.86
C VAL A 60 -14.10 11.33 33.81
N ARG A 61 -13.93 12.18 34.82
CA ARG A 61 -14.42 13.56 34.79
C ARG A 61 -13.57 14.43 33.87
N PRO A 62 -14.14 15.39 33.13
CA PRO A 62 -13.38 16.33 32.31
C PRO A 62 -12.78 17.45 33.16
N THR A 63 -11.87 17.12 34.09
CA THR A 63 -11.05 18.10 34.81
C THR A 63 -9.72 18.31 34.09
N PRO A 64 -9.08 19.47 34.22
CA PRO A 64 -7.77 19.72 33.59
C PRO A 64 -6.74 18.64 33.93
N ASP A 65 -6.67 18.22 35.19
CA ASP A 65 -5.75 17.16 35.65
C ASP A 65 -6.02 15.83 34.95
N ASN A 66 -7.30 15.42 34.84
CA ASN A 66 -7.67 14.16 34.19
C ASN A 66 -7.43 14.21 32.68
N VAL A 67 -7.65 15.36 32.04
CA VAL A 67 -7.36 15.55 30.61
C VAL A 67 -5.86 15.41 30.37
N GLU A 68 -5.03 15.99 31.23
CA GLU A 68 -3.58 15.89 31.11
C GLU A 68 -3.08 14.45 31.36
N LEU A 69 -3.60 13.76 32.37
CA LEU A 69 -3.28 12.35 32.61
C LEU A 69 -3.73 11.45 31.45
N LEU A 70 -4.91 11.72 30.88
CA LEU A 70 -5.41 10.97 29.74
C LEU A 70 -4.59 11.26 28.48
N ALA A 71 -4.15 12.51 28.27
CA ALA A 71 -3.23 12.86 27.20
C ALA A 71 -1.88 12.14 27.37
N GLN A 72 -1.34 12.06 28.59
CA GLN A 72 -0.12 11.30 28.87
C GLN A 72 -0.29 9.81 28.57
N GLU A 73 -1.44 9.23 28.94
CA GLU A 73 -1.79 7.84 28.62
C GLU A 73 -1.91 7.62 27.10
N LEU A 74 -2.53 8.55 26.36
CA LEU A 74 -2.67 8.45 24.90
C LEU A 74 -1.33 8.59 24.16
N ARG A 75 -0.40 9.39 24.67
CA ARG A 75 0.97 9.52 24.10
C ARG A 75 1.77 8.22 24.24
N SER A 76 1.58 7.48 25.33
CA SER A 76 2.24 6.19 25.58
C SER A 76 1.22 5.12 25.98
N PRO A 77 0.38 4.64 25.03
CA PRO A 77 -0.78 3.83 25.35
C PRO A 77 -0.38 2.49 25.94
N ARG A 78 -0.90 2.16 27.12
CA ARG A 78 -0.73 0.85 27.73
C ARG A 78 -1.60 -0.23 27.08
N TYR A 79 -2.77 0.15 26.58
CA TYR A 79 -3.79 -0.75 26.04
C TYR A 79 -3.88 -0.62 24.51
N GLY A 80 -4.53 -1.57 23.85
CA GLY A 80 -4.62 -1.57 22.38
C GLY A 80 -5.69 -0.64 21.81
N GLN A 81 -6.76 -0.38 22.59
CA GLN A 81 -7.89 0.47 22.18
C GLN A 81 -8.40 1.24 23.40
N TYR A 82 -8.81 2.49 23.20
CA TYR A 82 -9.38 3.34 24.25
C TYR A 82 -10.78 3.80 23.84
N TYR A 83 -11.74 3.61 24.74
CA TYR A 83 -13.08 4.16 24.64
C TYR A 83 -13.25 5.17 25.76
N ILE A 84 -13.17 6.46 25.43
CA ILE A 84 -13.20 7.55 26.41
C ILE A 84 -14.63 8.03 26.60
N TYR A 85 -15.11 7.93 27.84
CA TYR A 85 -16.41 8.41 28.29
C TYR A 85 -16.20 9.45 29.38
N LEU A 86 -16.75 10.63 29.16
CA LEU A 86 -16.66 11.73 30.10
C LEU A 86 -17.96 11.87 30.86
N SER A 87 -17.87 12.11 32.17
CA SER A 87 -19.06 12.28 33.02
C SER A 87 -19.83 13.57 32.74
N ASN A 88 -19.20 14.55 32.09
CA ASN A 88 -19.80 15.84 31.74
C ASN A 88 -19.23 16.36 30.41
N VAL A 89 -19.75 17.50 29.96
CA VAL A 89 -19.32 18.20 28.74
C VAL A 89 -17.85 18.63 28.86
N ILE A 90 -17.09 18.42 27.79
CA ILE A 90 -15.69 18.81 27.65
C ILE A 90 -15.55 20.01 26.69
N SER A 91 -14.57 20.87 26.93
CA SER A 91 -14.32 22.02 26.07
C SER A 91 -13.70 21.58 24.73
N LYS A 92 -13.92 22.36 23.66
CA LYS A 92 -13.28 22.09 22.35
C LYS A 92 -11.75 22.15 22.43
N THR A 93 -11.21 22.96 23.33
CA THR A 93 -9.77 23.08 23.56
C THR A 93 -9.20 21.78 24.13
N ASP A 94 -9.85 21.20 25.13
CA ASP A 94 -9.38 19.96 25.77
C ASP A 94 -9.54 18.75 24.84
N VAL A 95 -10.60 18.72 24.03
CA VAL A 95 -10.74 17.71 22.96
C VAL A 95 -9.57 17.79 21.99
N LYS A 96 -9.13 19.00 21.63
CA LYS A 96 -7.96 19.19 20.76
C LYS A 96 -6.68 18.67 21.41
N VAL A 97 -6.48 18.91 22.70
CA VAL A 97 -5.32 18.39 23.45
C VAL A 97 -5.29 16.86 23.46
N LEU A 98 -6.44 16.22 23.67
CA LEU A 98 -6.54 14.75 23.63
C LEU A 98 -6.31 14.21 22.21
N ALA A 99 -6.81 14.88 21.18
CA ALA A 99 -6.59 14.51 19.79
C ALA A 99 -5.12 14.65 19.38
N GLU A 100 -4.43 15.72 19.81
CA GLU A 100 -3.00 15.90 19.58
C GLU A 100 -2.15 14.86 20.33
N ALA A 101 -2.66 14.33 21.44
CA ALA A 101 -1.99 13.31 22.24
C ALA A 101 -2.18 11.88 21.71
N ASP A 102 -3.22 11.60 20.92
CA ASP A 102 -3.45 10.31 20.26
C ASP A 102 -2.63 10.22 18.96
N GLU A 103 -1.30 10.14 19.11
CA GLU A 103 -0.34 10.07 18.00
C GLU A 103 -0.37 8.74 17.24
N GLN A 104 -1.19 7.77 17.66
CA GLN A 104 -1.26 6.41 17.10
C GLN A 104 -2.21 6.28 15.90
N GLU A 105 -2.24 7.30 15.04
CA GLU A 105 -2.84 7.23 13.71
C GLU A 105 -1.84 6.72 12.67
N THR A 106 -2.37 6.23 11.54
CA THR A 106 -1.63 5.75 10.34
C THR A 106 -0.30 6.47 10.13
N THR A 107 0.76 5.68 10.07
CA THR A 107 2.11 6.22 9.91
C THR A 107 2.35 6.54 8.43
N ILE A 108 2.80 7.77 8.14
CA ILE A 108 3.15 8.19 6.78
C ILE A 108 4.65 8.49 6.72
N ARG A 109 5.35 7.87 5.77
CA ARG A 109 6.72 8.20 5.37
C ARG A 109 6.72 8.72 3.95
N TYR A 110 7.62 9.64 3.64
CA TYR A 110 7.76 10.20 2.30
C TYR A 110 9.23 10.36 1.94
N GLN A 111 9.52 10.40 0.65
CA GLN A 111 10.85 10.65 0.13
C GLN A 111 11.25 12.13 0.31
N ASN A 112 12.29 12.38 1.11
CA ASN A 112 12.70 13.74 1.51
C ASN A 112 13.21 14.61 0.35
N SER A 113 13.78 13.99 -0.69
CA SER A 113 14.25 14.69 -1.90
C SER A 113 13.10 15.23 -2.75
N SER A 114 11.86 14.80 -2.52
CA SER A 114 10.69 15.24 -3.27
C SER A 114 9.77 16.15 -2.47
N GLU A 115 9.71 17.43 -2.87
CA GLU A 115 8.70 18.35 -2.38
C GLU A 115 7.27 17.91 -2.70
N ALA A 116 7.06 17.26 -3.86
CA ALA A 116 5.74 16.77 -4.26
C ALA A 116 5.28 15.64 -3.33
N ALA A 117 6.16 14.67 -3.02
CA ALA A 117 5.88 13.61 -2.06
C ALA A 117 5.54 14.18 -0.68
N LYS A 118 6.31 15.18 -0.21
CA LYS A 118 6.02 15.87 1.05
C LYS A 118 4.65 16.55 1.06
N ARG A 119 4.31 17.31 0.00
CA ARG A 119 3.00 17.99 -0.09
C ARG A 119 1.84 17.01 -0.10
N VAL A 120 1.99 15.88 -0.80
CA VAL A 120 0.97 14.81 -0.79
C VAL A 120 0.86 14.19 0.60
N ALA A 121 1.98 13.93 1.27
CA ALA A 121 2.01 13.37 2.62
C ALA A 121 1.32 14.29 3.64
N ASP A 122 1.65 15.58 3.64
CA ASP A 122 1.05 16.60 4.51
C ASP A 122 -0.45 16.77 4.19
N GLY A 123 -0.83 16.77 2.91
CA GLY A 123 -2.23 16.86 2.47
C GLY A 123 -3.07 15.66 2.92
N ILE A 124 -2.53 14.45 2.82
CA ILE A 124 -3.19 13.23 3.30
C ILE A 124 -3.35 13.31 4.82
N LYS A 125 -2.32 13.72 5.57
CA LYS A 125 -2.43 13.86 7.03
C LYS A 125 -3.51 14.86 7.42
N GLN A 126 -3.58 16.01 6.74
CA GLN A 126 -4.63 17.00 6.97
C GLN A 126 -6.02 16.45 6.66
N LEU A 127 -6.17 15.66 5.60
CA LEU A 127 -7.44 15.02 5.23
C LEU A 127 -7.87 13.98 6.27
N LEU A 128 -6.93 13.13 6.73
CA LEU A 128 -7.17 12.15 7.80
C LEU A 128 -7.66 12.84 9.08
N THR A 129 -7.03 13.95 9.47
CA THR A 129 -7.44 14.73 10.65
C THR A 129 -8.79 15.43 10.45
N LYS A 130 -9.07 15.94 9.25
CA LYS A 130 -10.32 16.66 8.94
C LYS A 130 -11.51 15.72 8.86
N GLU A 131 -11.33 14.54 8.30
CA GLU A 131 -12.38 13.55 8.04
C GLU A 131 -12.25 12.31 8.94
N SER A 132 -11.80 12.50 10.19
CA SER A 132 -11.49 11.42 11.13
C SER A 132 -12.60 10.38 11.29
N GLY A 133 -13.88 10.78 11.21
CA GLY A 133 -15.03 9.87 11.28
C GLY A 133 -15.12 8.85 10.14
N LEU A 134 -14.54 9.11 8.96
CA LEU A 134 -14.43 8.13 7.87
C LEU A 134 -13.28 7.13 8.08
N PHE A 135 -12.29 7.52 8.88
CA PHE A 135 -11.07 6.76 9.14
C PHE A 135 -11.08 6.08 10.52
N GLU A 136 -12.23 6.02 11.20
CA GLU A 136 -12.42 5.33 12.47
C GLU A 136 -12.50 3.81 12.27
N PHE A 137 -11.38 3.21 11.85
CA PHE A 137 -11.26 1.78 11.62
C PHE A 137 -10.95 1.03 12.92
N ARG A 138 -11.17 -0.30 12.91
CA ARG A 138 -10.70 -1.17 14.00
C ARG A 138 -9.17 -1.10 14.06
N ARG A 139 -8.63 -0.57 15.15
CA ARG A 139 -7.18 -0.51 15.40
C ARG A 139 -6.55 -1.91 15.34
N THR A 140 -5.48 -2.04 14.55
CA THR A 140 -4.66 -3.24 14.43
C THR A 140 -3.46 -3.17 15.37
N GLU A 141 -2.93 -4.32 15.81
CA GLU A 141 -1.74 -4.36 16.69
C GLU A 141 -0.50 -3.76 16.02
N VAL A 142 -0.40 -3.91 14.70
CA VAL A 142 0.64 -3.28 13.86
C VAL A 142 -0.03 -2.21 13.00
N GLN A 143 0.49 -0.99 13.07
CA GLN A 143 -0.06 0.12 12.28
C GLN A 143 0.31 -0.04 10.80
N PRO A 144 -0.63 0.24 9.87
CA PRO A 144 -0.30 0.29 8.46
C PRO A 144 0.61 1.48 8.17
N LEU A 145 1.55 1.29 7.25
CA LEU A 145 2.50 2.29 6.80
C LEU A 145 2.13 2.75 5.39
N LEU A 146 1.95 4.05 5.19
CA LEU A 146 1.91 4.67 3.87
C LEU A 146 3.31 5.20 3.53
N LEU A 147 3.87 4.75 2.42
CA LEU A 147 5.14 5.23 1.87
C LEU A 147 4.91 5.96 0.56
N ILE A 148 5.30 7.23 0.50
CA ILE A 148 5.14 8.08 -0.68
C ILE A 148 6.51 8.27 -1.35
N LEU A 149 6.59 7.85 -2.61
CA LEU A 149 7.78 7.92 -3.45
C LEU A 149 7.57 8.87 -4.63
N ASP A 150 8.65 9.26 -5.28
CA ASP A 150 8.62 10.08 -6.49
C ASP A 150 9.35 9.38 -7.63
N ARG A 151 8.69 9.30 -8.80
CA ARG A 151 9.21 8.66 -10.00
C ARG A 151 10.56 9.22 -10.46
N ARG A 152 10.88 10.48 -10.13
CA ARG A 152 12.14 11.13 -10.53
C ARG A 152 13.39 10.41 -10.02
N GLU A 153 13.27 9.61 -8.97
CA GLU A 153 14.41 8.88 -8.38
C GLU A 153 14.65 7.51 -9.03
N ASP A 154 13.67 7.01 -9.78
CA ASP A 154 13.82 5.85 -10.64
C ASP A 154 13.20 6.09 -12.02
N ALA A 155 13.95 6.86 -12.81
CA ALA A 155 13.64 7.14 -14.21
C ALA A 155 14.08 6.01 -15.16
N ILE A 156 14.84 5.01 -14.68
CA ILE A 156 15.38 3.93 -15.50
C ILE A 156 14.31 2.87 -15.71
N THR A 157 13.66 2.40 -14.63
CA THR A 157 12.65 1.33 -14.68
C THR A 157 11.59 1.52 -15.78
N PRO A 158 10.97 2.71 -15.98
CA PRO A 158 9.98 2.89 -17.04
C PRO A 158 10.55 2.88 -18.46
N LEU A 159 11.86 3.13 -18.63
CA LEU A 159 12.51 3.22 -19.95
C LEU A 159 13.03 1.86 -20.45
N LEU A 160 13.03 0.84 -19.59
CA LEU A 160 13.51 -0.47 -19.95
C LEU A 160 12.45 -1.26 -20.71
N ASN A 161 12.90 -1.98 -21.73
CA ASN A 161 12.06 -2.95 -22.42
C ASN A 161 11.70 -4.10 -21.49
N GLN A 162 10.41 -4.40 -21.42
CA GLN A 162 9.85 -5.37 -20.49
C GLN A 162 9.64 -6.73 -21.16
N TRP A 163 9.94 -7.80 -20.43
CA TRP A 163 9.92 -9.18 -20.94
C TRP A 163 8.92 -10.10 -20.24
N THR A 164 8.10 -9.57 -19.34
CA THR A 164 7.00 -10.30 -18.70
C THR A 164 5.68 -9.98 -19.37
N TYR A 165 4.71 -10.91 -19.32
CA TYR A 165 3.54 -10.83 -20.19
C TYR A 165 2.82 -9.49 -20.15
N GLN A 166 2.32 -9.09 -18.97
CA GLN A 166 1.55 -7.85 -18.84
C GLN A 166 2.39 -6.61 -19.15
N ALA A 167 3.63 -6.59 -18.67
CA ALA A 167 4.51 -5.45 -18.85
C ALA A 167 4.90 -5.26 -20.32
N MET A 168 5.21 -6.35 -21.03
CA MET A 168 5.53 -6.36 -22.46
C MET A 168 4.33 -5.93 -23.30
N VAL A 169 3.12 -6.39 -22.98
CA VAL A 169 1.90 -5.95 -23.69
C VAL A 169 1.68 -4.46 -23.50
N HIS A 170 1.85 -3.94 -22.29
CA HIS A 170 1.73 -2.51 -22.02
C HIS A 170 2.82 -1.68 -22.71
N GLU A 171 4.03 -2.20 -22.80
CA GLU A 171 5.15 -1.54 -23.46
C GLU A 171 4.95 -1.44 -24.98
N LEU A 172 4.54 -2.54 -25.62
CA LEU A 172 4.46 -2.61 -27.08
C LEU A 172 3.12 -2.13 -27.66
N LEU A 173 2.01 -2.49 -27.02
CA LEU A 173 0.67 -2.22 -27.54
C LEU A 173 -0.08 -1.15 -26.73
N GLY A 174 0.29 -0.98 -25.45
CA GLY A 174 -0.39 -0.08 -24.54
C GLY A 174 -1.68 -0.70 -24.00
N ILE A 175 -1.80 -0.74 -22.67
CA ILE A 175 -3.03 -1.13 -21.98
C ILE A 175 -3.70 0.13 -21.46
N GLN A 176 -4.93 0.38 -21.91
CA GLN A 176 -5.74 1.52 -21.45
C GLN A 176 -7.06 0.98 -20.92
N ASN A 177 -7.35 1.21 -19.63
CA ASN A 177 -8.57 0.72 -18.99
C ASN A 177 -8.80 -0.79 -19.20
N ASN A 178 -7.74 -1.59 -19.05
CA ASN A 178 -7.72 -3.04 -19.28
C ASN A 178 -8.06 -3.45 -20.72
N ARG A 179 -7.91 -2.55 -21.70
CA ARG A 179 -8.14 -2.80 -23.13
C ARG A 179 -6.87 -2.54 -23.93
N VAL A 180 -6.71 -3.32 -25.00
CA VAL A 180 -5.61 -3.21 -25.95
C VAL A 180 -6.20 -3.10 -27.35
N SER A 181 -5.79 -2.07 -28.08
CA SER A 181 -6.15 -1.91 -29.49
C SER A 181 -5.20 -2.72 -30.37
N LEU A 182 -5.77 -3.53 -31.26
CA LEU A 182 -5.03 -4.32 -32.25
C LEU A 182 -5.17 -3.76 -33.67
N GLU A 183 -5.73 -2.56 -33.83
CA GLU A 183 -5.95 -1.93 -35.14
C GLU A 183 -4.66 -1.73 -35.94
N THR A 184 -3.53 -1.55 -35.26
CA THR A 184 -2.21 -1.38 -35.88
C THR A 184 -1.51 -2.70 -36.22
N VAL A 185 -2.08 -3.85 -35.83
CA VAL A 185 -1.47 -5.16 -36.05
C VAL A 185 -1.87 -5.68 -37.45
N PRO A 186 -0.91 -5.92 -38.34
CA PRO A 186 -1.20 -6.41 -39.69
C PRO A 186 -1.83 -7.80 -39.64
N GLY A 187 -2.93 -8.00 -40.39
CA GLY A 187 -3.63 -9.28 -40.51
C GLY A 187 -4.82 -9.48 -39.57
N ASN A 188 -5.20 -8.47 -38.77
CA ASN A 188 -6.34 -8.55 -37.86
C ASN A 188 -7.51 -7.66 -38.32
N ASN A 189 -8.43 -8.25 -39.10
CA ASN A 189 -9.62 -7.52 -39.58
C ASN A 189 -10.85 -7.65 -38.65
N ASP A 190 -10.86 -8.66 -37.78
CA ASP A 190 -12.06 -9.06 -37.04
C ASP A 190 -12.03 -8.65 -35.55
N MET A 191 -10.86 -8.56 -34.91
CA MET A 191 -10.73 -8.18 -33.50
C MET A 191 -9.95 -6.87 -33.33
N LYS A 192 -10.67 -5.76 -33.26
CA LYS A 192 -10.06 -4.42 -33.09
C LYS A 192 -9.58 -4.14 -31.67
N GLU A 193 -10.26 -4.69 -30.67
CA GLU A 193 -9.96 -4.43 -29.26
C GLU A 193 -10.08 -5.72 -28.45
N VAL A 194 -9.16 -5.92 -27.52
CA VAL A 194 -9.13 -7.06 -26.60
C VAL A 194 -9.13 -6.57 -25.16
N VAL A 195 -9.93 -7.21 -24.31
CA VAL A 195 -9.97 -6.94 -22.86
C VAL A 195 -9.01 -7.90 -22.16
N LEU A 196 -8.09 -7.36 -21.36
CA LEU A 196 -7.15 -8.12 -20.54
C LEU A 196 -7.60 -8.06 -19.08
N SER A 197 -8.19 -9.14 -18.58
CA SER A 197 -8.69 -9.22 -17.21
C SER A 197 -8.29 -10.53 -16.55
N ALA A 198 -7.47 -10.45 -15.51
CA ALA A 198 -7.05 -11.62 -14.74
C ALA A 198 -8.20 -12.32 -13.98
N VAL A 199 -9.38 -11.69 -13.91
CA VAL A 199 -10.57 -12.28 -13.27
C VAL A 199 -11.39 -13.11 -14.27
N GLN A 200 -11.37 -12.73 -15.55
CA GLN A 200 -12.20 -13.34 -16.59
C GLN A 200 -11.41 -14.28 -17.50
N ASP A 201 -10.08 -14.12 -17.56
CA ASP A 201 -9.18 -14.91 -18.38
C ASP A 201 -8.18 -15.65 -17.50
N GLU A 202 -8.40 -16.96 -17.36
CA GLU A 202 -7.55 -17.86 -16.56
C GLU A 202 -6.13 -17.99 -17.14
N PHE A 203 -6.00 -17.96 -18.47
CA PHE A 203 -4.70 -18.04 -19.12
C PHE A 203 -3.90 -16.78 -18.83
N TYR A 204 -4.52 -15.61 -18.98
CA TYR A 204 -3.90 -14.34 -18.64
C TYR A 204 -3.53 -14.28 -17.16
N ALA A 205 -4.41 -14.72 -16.24
CA ALA A 205 -4.14 -14.74 -14.81
C ALA A 205 -2.94 -15.62 -14.43
N ALA A 206 -2.81 -16.79 -15.05
CA ALA A 206 -1.71 -17.73 -14.79
C ALA A 206 -0.37 -17.21 -15.33
N ASN A 207 -0.39 -16.49 -16.46
CA ASN A 207 0.81 -16.06 -17.19
C ASN A 207 1.17 -14.58 -16.98
N LEU A 208 0.41 -13.83 -16.18
CA LEU A 208 0.52 -12.38 -16.03
C LEU A 208 1.95 -11.89 -15.76
N TYR A 209 2.69 -12.68 -14.99
CA TYR A 209 4.06 -12.42 -14.54
C TYR A 209 5.11 -13.35 -15.17
N SER A 210 4.71 -14.26 -16.06
CA SER A 210 5.64 -15.19 -16.73
C SER A 210 6.52 -14.43 -17.71
N ASN A 211 7.73 -14.96 -17.94
CA ASN A 211 8.64 -14.38 -18.93
C ASN A 211 8.24 -14.77 -20.35
N PHE A 212 8.74 -14.04 -21.35
CA PHE A 212 8.40 -14.28 -22.76
C PHE A 212 8.66 -15.71 -23.25
N GLY A 213 9.74 -16.35 -22.79
CA GLY A 213 10.04 -17.74 -23.14
C GLY A 213 9.02 -18.74 -22.59
N GLU A 214 8.70 -18.61 -21.30
CA GLU A 214 7.68 -19.41 -20.60
C GLU A 214 6.29 -19.23 -21.22
N ILE A 215 5.92 -17.99 -21.56
CA ILE A 215 4.65 -17.71 -22.24
C ILE A 215 4.58 -18.46 -23.58
N GLY A 216 5.65 -18.43 -24.37
CA GLY A 216 5.70 -19.15 -25.64
C GLY A 216 5.47 -20.66 -25.48
N GLN A 217 6.04 -21.27 -24.44
CA GLN A 217 5.80 -22.66 -24.10
C GLN A 217 4.35 -22.90 -23.63
N ASN A 218 3.83 -22.06 -22.74
CA ASN A 218 2.47 -22.19 -22.21
C ASN A 218 1.40 -22.01 -23.31
N ILE A 219 1.64 -21.13 -24.30
CA ILE A 219 0.79 -20.99 -25.49
C ILE A 219 0.81 -22.28 -26.32
N LYS A 220 1.98 -22.88 -26.51
CA LYS A 220 2.10 -24.14 -27.26
C LYS A 220 1.35 -25.28 -26.57
N GLU A 221 1.48 -25.40 -25.26
CA GLU A 221 0.75 -26.38 -24.45
C GLU A 221 -0.76 -26.18 -24.54
N LEU A 222 -1.23 -24.92 -24.42
CA LEU A 222 -2.64 -24.57 -24.60
C LEU A 222 -3.16 -24.93 -26.00
N MET A 223 -2.35 -24.69 -27.04
CA MET A 223 -2.70 -25.03 -28.43
C MET A 223 -2.81 -26.55 -28.63
N ASP A 224 -1.90 -27.32 -28.05
CA ASP A 224 -1.93 -28.78 -28.11
C ASP A 224 -3.14 -29.36 -27.36
N GLU A 225 -3.51 -28.79 -26.21
CA GLU A 225 -4.75 -29.14 -25.50
C GLU A 225 -6.00 -28.78 -26.29
N PHE A 226 -6.03 -27.59 -26.88
CA PHE A 226 -7.15 -27.15 -27.71
C PHE A 226 -7.30 -28.06 -28.93
N GLN A 227 -6.20 -28.45 -29.59
CA GLN A 227 -6.24 -29.43 -30.69
C GLN A 227 -6.74 -30.80 -30.23
N LYS A 228 -6.36 -31.27 -29.05
CA LYS A 228 -6.90 -32.53 -28.48
C LYS A 228 -8.41 -32.43 -28.25
N LYS A 229 -8.88 -31.32 -27.67
CA LYS A 229 -10.32 -31.04 -27.41
C LYS A 229 -11.10 -30.83 -28.71
N ALA A 230 -10.52 -30.17 -29.71
CA ALA A 230 -11.10 -29.91 -31.03
C ALA A 230 -11.07 -31.15 -31.94
N LYS A 231 -10.11 -32.07 -31.80
CA LYS A 231 -10.18 -33.37 -32.50
C LYS A 231 -11.40 -34.20 -32.05
N THR A 232 -11.91 -33.96 -30.84
CA THR A 232 -13.17 -34.53 -30.34
C THR A 232 -14.41 -33.88 -30.97
N HIS A 233 -14.31 -32.62 -31.45
CA HIS A 233 -15.37 -31.86 -32.10
C HIS A 233 -14.90 -31.35 -33.48
N GLN A 234 -15.12 -32.14 -34.52
CA GLN A 234 -14.60 -32.00 -35.91
C GLN A 234 -14.39 -30.59 -36.49
N LYS A 235 -13.27 -30.50 -37.24
CA LYS A 235 -12.74 -29.47 -38.17
C LYS A 235 -12.00 -28.26 -37.56
N VAL A 236 -10.68 -28.22 -37.75
CA VAL A 236 -9.92 -26.96 -37.82
C VAL A 236 -8.83 -27.05 -38.90
N GLU A 237 -8.97 -26.26 -39.97
CA GLU A 237 -8.01 -26.16 -41.10
C GLU A 237 -7.08 -24.93 -41.00
N SER A 238 -7.07 -24.20 -39.87
CA SER A 238 -6.36 -22.91 -39.72
C SER A 238 -5.18 -22.91 -38.71
N ILE A 239 -4.69 -24.07 -38.24
CA ILE A 239 -3.71 -24.12 -37.12
C ILE A 239 -2.25 -24.38 -37.59
N ALA A 240 -2.04 -24.76 -38.85
CA ALA A 240 -0.70 -25.13 -39.33
C ALA A 240 0.30 -23.95 -39.31
N ASP A 241 -0.14 -22.76 -39.74
CA ASP A 241 0.73 -21.58 -39.86
C ASP A 241 1.08 -20.96 -38.50
N MET A 242 0.15 -20.97 -37.53
CA MET A 242 0.45 -20.54 -36.15
C MET A 242 1.43 -21.49 -35.46
N LYS A 243 1.32 -22.80 -35.72
CA LYS A 243 2.25 -23.78 -35.14
C LYS A 243 3.68 -23.58 -35.65
N ALA A 244 3.85 -23.22 -36.92
CA ALA A 244 5.17 -22.91 -37.48
C ALA A 244 5.76 -21.64 -36.84
N ALA A 245 4.98 -20.56 -36.75
CA ALA A 245 5.42 -19.29 -36.15
C ALA A 245 5.81 -19.41 -34.66
N ILE A 246 5.04 -20.15 -33.86
CA ILE A 246 5.34 -20.38 -32.43
C ILE A 246 6.56 -21.29 -32.26
N SER A 247 6.74 -22.28 -33.15
CA SER A 247 7.90 -23.18 -33.11
C SER A 247 9.21 -22.50 -33.47
N GLU A 248 9.16 -21.48 -34.33
CA GLU A 248 10.32 -20.67 -34.73
C GLU A 248 10.70 -19.61 -33.67
N LEU A 249 9.71 -19.15 -32.88
CA LEU A 249 9.91 -18.19 -31.78
C LEU A 249 10.23 -18.84 -30.42
N ALA A 250 10.03 -20.15 -30.27
CA ALA A 250 10.39 -20.89 -29.06
C ALA A 250 11.91 -20.95 -28.93
N ILE A 251 12.48 -19.95 -28.24
CA ILE A 251 13.88 -19.89 -27.85
C ILE A 251 14.22 -21.20 -27.12
N LYS A 252 15.24 -21.91 -27.64
CA LYS A 252 15.77 -23.17 -27.08
C LYS A 252 15.83 -23.09 -25.55
N ASP A 253 15.24 -24.11 -24.92
CA ASP A 253 15.21 -24.37 -23.48
C ASP A 253 16.34 -23.66 -22.73
N THR A 254 15.99 -22.56 -22.07
CA THR A 254 16.92 -21.96 -21.11
C THR A 254 16.86 -22.85 -19.89
N SER A 255 17.96 -23.55 -19.60
CA SER A 255 18.09 -24.43 -18.44
C SER A 255 17.57 -23.74 -17.17
N PRO A 256 16.77 -24.40 -16.32
CA PRO A 256 16.29 -23.80 -15.09
C PRO A 256 17.50 -23.45 -14.20
N GLY A 257 17.80 -22.16 -14.07
CA GLY A 257 18.91 -21.66 -13.25
C GLY A 257 19.90 -20.72 -13.95
N VAL A 258 19.80 -20.48 -15.26
CA VAL A 258 20.56 -19.39 -15.91
C VAL A 258 19.76 -18.10 -15.79
N GLU A 259 20.29 -17.12 -15.05
CA GLU A 259 19.69 -15.78 -15.00
C GLU A 259 19.53 -15.23 -16.42
N ASN A 260 18.31 -14.81 -16.74
CA ASN A 260 17.99 -14.28 -18.04
C ASN A 260 18.73 -12.95 -18.23
N ILE A 261 19.60 -12.89 -19.25
CA ILE A 261 20.44 -11.72 -19.58
C ILE A 261 19.58 -10.47 -19.82
N TYR A 262 18.33 -10.67 -20.27
CA TYR A 262 17.38 -9.60 -20.56
C TYR A 262 16.67 -9.02 -19.34
N THR A 263 16.78 -9.66 -18.16
CA THR A 263 16.07 -9.26 -16.93
C THR A 263 17.03 -9.09 -15.74
N GLN A 264 18.24 -8.60 -16.00
CA GLN A 264 19.25 -8.36 -14.95
C GLN A 264 18.94 -7.16 -14.07
N HIS A 265 18.19 -6.19 -14.61
CA HIS A 265 17.78 -5.01 -13.87
C HIS A 265 16.79 -5.39 -12.76
N GLN A 266 16.93 -4.75 -11.60
CA GLN A 266 16.00 -4.85 -10.49
C GLN A 266 15.50 -3.45 -10.14
N ALA A 267 14.18 -3.27 -10.16
CA ALA A 267 13.55 -2.00 -9.81
C ALA A 267 13.97 -1.52 -8.40
N TYR A 268 14.23 -0.22 -8.26
CA TYR A 268 14.65 0.40 -7.00
C TYR A 268 13.70 0.10 -5.84
N LEU A 269 12.40 0.00 -6.14
CA LEU A 269 11.36 -0.36 -5.17
C LEU A 269 11.65 -1.67 -4.43
N SER A 270 12.26 -2.66 -5.09
CA SER A 270 12.56 -3.95 -4.46
C SER A 270 13.60 -3.82 -3.34
N GLU A 271 14.67 -3.06 -3.56
CA GLU A 271 15.70 -2.81 -2.55
C GLU A 271 15.15 -1.97 -1.38
N LEU A 272 14.25 -1.04 -1.71
CA LEU A 272 13.61 -0.18 -0.73
C LEU A 272 12.70 -0.99 0.21
N LEU A 273 11.88 -1.89 -0.33
CA LEU A 273 10.99 -2.75 0.45
C LEU A 273 11.79 -3.70 1.36
N ASP A 274 12.89 -4.26 0.88
CA ASP A 274 13.79 -5.09 1.69
C ASP A 274 14.42 -4.27 2.83
N SER A 275 14.89 -3.06 2.53
CA SER A 275 15.43 -2.14 3.53
C SER A 275 14.37 -1.72 4.56
N LEU A 276 13.12 -1.54 4.14
CA LEU A 276 12.00 -1.20 5.00
C LEU A 276 11.67 -2.32 5.99
N VAL A 277 11.52 -3.56 5.51
CA VAL A 277 11.19 -4.70 6.38
C VAL A 277 12.34 -5.05 7.33
N LYS A 278 13.59 -4.84 6.90
CA LYS A 278 14.77 -5.00 7.76
C LYS A 278 14.99 -3.85 8.74
N GLY A 279 14.15 -2.80 8.73
CA GLY A 279 14.29 -1.62 9.59
C GLY A 279 15.54 -0.78 9.29
N ARG A 280 16.07 -0.85 8.07
CA ARG A 280 17.30 -0.15 7.62
C ARG A 280 17.01 1.09 6.78
N LEU A 281 15.73 1.39 6.51
CA LEU A 281 15.34 2.57 5.74
C LEU A 281 15.66 3.84 6.53
N ARG A 282 16.52 4.70 5.96
CA ARG A 282 17.07 5.87 6.64
C ARG A 282 16.03 6.97 6.84
N ASP A 283 15.90 7.48 8.05
CA ASP A 283 14.94 8.56 8.38
C ASP A 283 15.31 9.92 7.75
N GLN A 284 16.58 10.14 7.42
CA GLN A 284 16.99 11.35 6.68
C GLN A 284 16.51 11.36 5.23
N SER A 285 16.43 10.18 4.61
CA SER A 285 15.98 10.00 3.22
C SER A 285 14.47 9.80 3.15
N TYR A 286 13.90 9.13 4.16
CA TYR A 286 12.49 8.79 4.25
C TYR A 286 11.91 9.17 5.62
N PRO A 287 11.79 10.48 5.93
CA PRO A 287 11.26 10.93 7.21
C PRO A 287 9.80 10.59 7.39
N TYR A 288 9.37 10.58 8.64
CA TYR A 288 7.97 10.53 9.03
C TYR A 288 7.32 11.91 8.85
N VAL A 289 6.04 11.92 8.48
CA VAL A 289 5.23 13.15 8.54
C VAL A 289 5.14 13.61 9.99
N THR A 290 5.08 14.92 10.22
CA THR A 290 5.02 15.49 11.56
C THR A 290 3.86 14.90 12.37
N GLY A 291 4.16 14.40 13.58
CA GLY A 291 3.19 13.75 14.45
C GLY A 291 3.04 12.23 14.24
N CYS A 292 3.78 11.61 13.31
CA CYS A 292 3.87 10.16 13.19
C CYS A 292 5.07 9.61 13.98
N GLN A 293 4.87 8.53 14.72
CA GLN A 293 5.92 7.84 15.47
C GLN A 293 6.63 6.78 14.60
N PRO A 294 7.90 6.43 14.89
CA PRO A 294 8.59 5.35 14.22
C PRO A 294 7.90 4.01 14.44
N VAL A 295 7.72 3.25 13.35
CA VAL A 295 7.10 1.92 13.42
C VAL A 295 8.16 0.89 13.79
N THR A 296 7.91 0.10 14.83
CA THR A 296 8.83 -0.96 15.29
C THR A 296 8.78 -2.21 14.43
N ARG A 297 7.64 -2.46 13.76
CA ARG A 297 7.41 -3.59 12.86
C ARG A 297 6.43 -3.19 11.78
N VAL A 298 6.71 -3.55 10.53
CA VAL A 298 5.79 -3.35 9.42
C VAL A 298 5.03 -4.65 9.11
N GLN A 299 3.74 -4.53 8.79
CA GLN A 299 2.90 -5.64 8.36
C GLN A 299 2.13 -5.27 7.10
N ASP A 300 1.42 -4.14 7.11
CA ASP A 300 0.70 -3.65 5.95
C ASP A 300 1.37 -2.37 5.45
N VAL A 301 1.80 -2.36 4.20
CA VAL A 301 2.49 -1.24 3.56
C VAL A 301 1.74 -0.84 2.30
N VAL A 302 1.38 0.44 2.20
CA VAL A 302 0.86 1.04 0.97
C VAL A 302 1.97 1.89 0.38
N VAL A 303 2.39 1.60 -0.84
CA VAL A 303 3.36 2.40 -1.59
C VAL A 303 2.61 3.22 -2.62
N PHE A 304 2.77 4.54 -2.59
CA PHE A 304 2.21 5.45 -3.58
C PHE A 304 3.33 6.19 -4.31
N VAL A 305 3.44 6.02 -5.62
CA VAL A 305 4.45 6.71 -6.44
C VAL A 305 3.84 7.88 -7.18
N VAL A 306 4.31 9.08 -6.85
CA VAL A 306 3.99 10.33 -7.56
C VAL A 306 4.74 10.33 -8.89
N GLY A 307 4.04 10.55 -10.01
CA GLY A 307 4.60 10.40 -11.36
C GLY A 307 4.48 8.97 -11.92
N GLY A 308 3.62 8.16 -11.31
CA GLY A 308 3.17 6.87 -11.84
C GLY A 308 4.05 5.68 -11.47
N ILE A 309 3.54 4.49 -11.76
CA ILE A 309 4.17 3.18 -11.53
C ILE A 309 4.36 2.43 -12.85
N THR A 310 5.15 1.36 -12.84
CA THR A 310 5.29 0.45 -13.98
C THR A 310 4.83 -0.96 -13.63
N TYR A 311 4.55 -1.78 -14.63
CA TYR A 311 4.23 -3.20 -14.40
C TYR A 311 5.45 -4.01 -13.93
N GLU A 312 6.67 -3.55 -14.18
CA GLU A 312 7.89 -4.13 -13.59
C GLU A 312 7.89 -4.02 -12.05
N GLU A 313 7.51 -2.84 -11.54
CA GLU A 313 7.38 -2.63 -10.09
C GLU A 313 6.24 -3.43 -9.48
N SER A 314 5.13 -3.57 -10.20
CA SER A 314 4.02 -4.44 -9.79
C SER A 314 4.49 -5.89 -9.65
N LEU A 315 5.32 -6.38 -10.57
CA LEU A 315 5.96 -7.70 -10.48
C LEU A 315 6.90 -7.77 -9.26
N ALA A 316 7.72 -6.76 -9.02
CA ALA A 316 8.61 -6.71 -7.87
C ALA A 316 7.82 -6.80 -6.55
N VAL A 317 6.71 -6.07 -6.43
CA VAL A 317 5.80 -6.12 -5.27
C VAL A 317 5.11 -7.48 -5.14
N GLN A 318 4.68 -8.08 -6.25
CA GLN A 318 4.10 -9.42 -6.25
C GLN A 318 5.09 -10.48 -5.75
N ASN A 319 6.33 -10.43 -6.25
CA ASN A 319 7.39 -11.34 -5.83
C ASN A 319 7.71 -11.13 -4.35
N PHE A 320 7.80 -9.87 -3.92
CA PHE A 320 8.01 -9.52 -2.51
C PHE A 320 6.91 -10.10 -1.59
N ASN A 321 5.64 -9.93 -1.97
CA ASN A 321 4.49 -10.46 -1.22
C ASN A 321 4.48 -12.00 -1.18
N ARG A 322 4.92 -12.69 -2.24
CA ARG A 322 5.06 -14.16 -2.26
C ARG A 322 6.20 -14.63 -1.36
N SER A 323 7.32 -13.92 -1.36
CA SER A 323 8.48 -14.25 -0.52
C SER A 323 8.27 -13.93 0.96
N ASN A 324 7.40 -12.97 1.29
CA ASN A 324 7.17 -12.51 2.66
C ASN A 324 5.72 -12.73 3.09
N ALA A 325 5.43 -13.84 3.78
CA ALA A 325 4.08 -14.10 4.30
C ALA A 325 3.66 -13.18 5.45
N SER A 326 4.62 -12.51 6.11
CA SER A 326 4.37 -11.62 7.25
C SER A 326 4.03 -10.17 6.88
N VAL A 327 4.33 -9.76 5.64
CA VAL A 327 4.17 -8.37 5.17
C VAL A 327 3.37 -8.36 3.88
N ARG A 328 2.37 -7.48 3.80
CA ARG A 328 1.56 -7.25 2.61
C ARG A 328 1.83 -5.85 2.10
N VAL A 329 2.20 -5.77 0.83
CA VAL A 329 2.49 -4.52 0.14
C VAL A 329 1.44 -4.29 -0.95
N LEU A 330 0.84 -3.10 -0.94
CA LEU A 330 -0.04 -2.61 -2.00
C LEU A 330 0.68 -1.49 -2.75
N LEU A 331 0.72 -1.57 -4.07
CA LEU A 331 1.33 -0.55 -4.93
C LEU A 331 0.24 0.29 -5.61
N GLY A 332 0.44 1.59 -5.64
CA GLY A 332 -0.34 2.53 -6.42
C GLY A 332 0.51 3.69 -6.90
N GLY A 333 -0.03 4.45 -7.84
CA GLY A 333 0.58 5.68 -8.33
C GLY A 333 -0.45 6.56 -9.02
N THR A 334 0.00 7.69 -9.54
CA THR A 334 -0.84 8.62 -10.31
C THR A 334 -1.32 8.02 -11.64
N SER A 335 -0.51 7.16 -12.24
CA SER A 335 -0.65 6.59 -13.58
C SER A 335 0.12 5.28 -13.65
N ILE A 336 -0.11 4.47 -14.68
CA ILE A 336 0.73 3.33 -15.04
C ILE A 336 1.44 3.69 -16.34
N HIS A 337 2.77 3.63 -16.34
CA HIS A 337 3.60 4.03 -17.46
C HIS A 337 4.22 2.85 -18.20
N ASN A 338 4.29 3.03 -19.51
CA ASN A 338 5.28 2.44 -20.41
C ASN A 338 6.34 3.47 -20.80
N GLY A 339 7.39 3.07 -21.52
CA GLY A 339 8.49 3.96 -21.89
C GLY A 339 8.04 5.20 -22.66
N ARG A 340 7.08 5.06 -23.57
CA ARG A 340 6.54 6.17 -24.35
C ARG A 340 5.78 7.18 -23.49
N SER A 341 4.81 6.73 -22.71
CA SER A 341 3.99 7.61 -21.85
C SER A 341 4.82 8.31 -20.78
N PHE A 342 5.85 7.64 -20.26
CA PHE A 342 6.78 8.25 -19.33
C PHE A 342 7.58 9.39 -19.99
N ILE A 343 8.13 9.17 -21.20
CA ILE A 343 8.82 10.24 -21.93
C ILE A 343 7.87 11.41 -22.23
N GLU A 344 6.64 11.13 -22.66
CA GLU A 344 5.62 12.16 -22.92
C GLU A 344 5.33 12.99 -21.66
N GLU A 345 5.21 12.37 -20.48
CA GLU A 345 5.01 13.06 -19.21
C GLU A 345 6.24 13.89 -18.80
N VAL A 346 7.45 13.34 -18.91
CA VAL A 346 8.70 14.07 -18.62
C VAL A 346 8.82 15.30 -19.52
N VAL A 347 8.52 15.15 -20.80
CA VAL A 347 8.50 16.25 -21.75
C VAL A 347 7.45 17.28 -21.32
N ALA A 348 6.22 16.89 -21.01
CA ALA A 348 5.17 17.80 -20.57
C ALA A 348 5.53 18.56 -19.28
N ALA A 349 6.12 17.88 -18.30
CA ALA A 349 6.53 18.47 -17.03
C ALA A 349 7.69 19.47 -17.18
N THR A 350 8.59 19.26 -18.14
CA THR A 350 9.77 20.12 -18.36
C THR A 350 9.50 21.32 -19.25
N HIS A 351 8.44 21.31 -20.07
CA HIS A 351 8.04 22.43 -20.92
C HIS A 351 7.82 23.75 -20.15
N GLY A 352 7.34 23.69 -18.90
CA GLY A 352 7.15 24.87 -18.04
C GLY A 352 8.44 25.40 -17.39
N VAL A 353 9.48 24.55 -17.28
CA VAL A 353 10.74 24.87 -16.59
C VAL A 353 11.73 25.58 -17.53
N LEU A 354 11.72 25.25 -18.82
CA LEU A 354 12.65 25.84 -19.79
C LEU A 354 12.33 27.31 -20.15
N ARG A 355 11.12 27.81 -19.84
CA ARG A 355 10.73 29.20 -20.11
C ARG A 355 11.16 30.21 -19.03
N SER A 356 11.64 29.75 -17.87
CA SER A 356 12.03 30.64 -16.76
C SER A 356 13.51 31.03 -16.75
N GLN A 357 14.34 30.50 -17.67
CA GLN A 357 15.69 31.00 -17.86
C GLN A 357 15.69 32.17 -18.86
N PRO A 358 16.20 33.36 -18.50
CA PRO A 358 16.38 34.42 -19.48
C PRO A 358 17.38 33.96 -20.56
N PRO A 359 17.22 34.39 -21.83
CA PRO A 359 18.16 34.04 -22.87
C PRO A 359 19.57 34.47 -22.45
N ARG A 360 20.51 33.52 -22.39
CA ARG A 360 21.93 33.85 -22.23
C ARG A 360 22.33 34.68 -23.45
N ASN A 361 22.65 35.96 -23.24
CA ASN A 361 23.30 36.80 -24.23
C ASN A 361 24.65 36.16 -24.60
N THR A 362 24.69 35.34 -25.63
CA THR A 362 25.91 35.03 -26.36
C THR A 362 26.20 36.18 -27.32
N SER A 363 26.64 37.31 -26.76
CA SER A 363 27.51 38.24 -27.48
C SER A 363 28.91 37.64 -27.44
N ILE A 364 29.26 36.90 -28.49
CA ILE A 364 30.65 36.55 -28.75
C ILE A 364 31.13 37.55 -29.81
N MET A 365 32.14 38.34 -29.42
CA MET A 365 32.91 39.24 -30.28
C MET A 365 33.59 38.49 -31.42
#